data_AF-A0A7T7DKK2-F1
#
_entry.id   AF-A0A7T7DKK2-F1
#
_cell.length_a   1.000
_cell.length_b   1.000
_cell.length_c   1.000
_cell.angle_alpha   90.00
_cell.angle_beta   90.00
_cell.angle_gamma   90.00
#
_symmetry.space_group_name_H-M   'P 1'
#
loop_
_entity.id
_entity.type
_entity.pdbx_description
1 polymer ?
#
loop_
_entity_poly.entity_id
_entity_poly.type
_entity_poly.pdbx_seq_one_letter_code
_entity_poly.pdbx_strand_id
1 'polypeptide(L)'
;MQGVWIRNRHSRPLCIHTFRIVAILENKMNFLRKFFGGKKKEKKKPLSELDLLQKCRSTEQFLIARREILDKNIKKELATIKANIKINRQVALNALKRKKTYENQLSQIDEILLTVIRQNMLALTYVTTQTQFL
;
A
#
# COMPACT_ATOMS: atom_id res chain seq x y z
N MET A 1 -49.88 26.24 34.62
CA MET A 1 -48.91 26.18 35.73
C MET A 1 -47.57 25.73 35.14
N GLN A 2 -46.67 26.69 34.92
CA GLN A 2 -45.34 26.79 35.57
C GLN A 2 -44.43 25.59 35.23
N GLY A 3 -43.41 25.73 34.37
CA GLY A 3 -42.10 26.30 34.75
C GLY A 3 -41.32 25.24 35.54
N VAL A 4 -40.13 24.79 35.14
CA VAL A 4 -38.87 25.46 35.45
C VAL A 4 -37.76 24.91 34.55
N TRP A 5 -37.04 25.83 33.93
CA TRP A 5 -35.74 25.65 33.30
C TRP A 5 -34.64 25.55 34.36
N ILE A 6 -33.71 24.60 34.23
CA ILE A 6 -32.37 24.77 34.80
C ILE A 6 -31.33 24.61 33.68
N ARG A 7 -30.94 25.77 33.15
CA ARG A 7 -29.59 25.98 32.61
C ARG A 7 -28.65 25.87 33.80
N ASN A 8 -27.58 25.07 33.69
CA ASN A 8 -26.33 25.49 34.31
C ASN A 8 -25.26 25.69 33.25
N ARG A 9 -24.80 26.93 33.24
CA ARG A 9 -24.00 27.63 32.26
C ARG A 9 -22.62 27.75 32.89
N HIS A 10 -21.61 27.10 32.32
CA HIS A 10 -20.29 27.71 32.31
C HIS A 10 -20.08 28.39 30.95
N SER A 11 -20.51 29.66 30.93
CA SER A 11 -19.84 30.80 30.31
C SER A 11 -18.37 30.50 30.00
N ARG A 12 -17.79 30.76 28.82
CA ARG A 12 -17.95 31.89 27.90
C ARG A 12 -17.21 31.58 26.56
N PRO A 13 -17.37 32.42 25.53
CA PRO A 13 -17.37 32.07 24.11
C PRO A 13 -16.01 32.25 23.46
N LEU A 14 -15.80 31.63 22.29
CA LEU A 14 -15.08 32.28 21.19
C LEU A 14 -15.32 31.55 19.86
N CYS A 15 -15.77 32.32 18.88
CA CYS A 15 -15.64 32.11 17.44
C CYS A 15 -16.33 30.88 16.80
N ILE A 16 -17.46 31.17 16.14
CA ILE A 16 -18.20 30.33 15.18
C ILE A 16 -17.39 30.04 13.89
N HIS A 17 -16.07 30.25 13.89
CA HIS A 17 -15.21 30.14 12.71
C HIS A 17 -14.21 28.97 12.74
N THR A 18 -14.19 28.17 13.82
CA THR A 18 -13.25 27.03 13.96
C THR A 18 -13.87 25.67 13.60
N PHE A 19 -15.20 25.57 13.50
CA PHE A 19 -15.86 24.29 13.21
C PHE A 19 -15.73 23.82 11.75
N ARG A 20 -15.29 24.69 10.83
CA ARG A 20 -15.21 24.35 9.40
C ARG A 20 -13.88 23.72 8.98
N ILE A 21 -12.87 23.70 9.85
CA ILE A 21 -11.52 23.21 9.52
C ILE A 21 -11.32 21.74 9.92
N VAL A 22 -12.00 21.24 10.97
CA VAL A 22 -11.83 19.84 11.41
C VAL A 22 -12.57 18.84 10.49
N ALA A 23 -13.63 19.26 9.80
CA ALA A 23 -14.42 18.37 8.93
C ALA A 23 -13.73 17.96 7.60
N ILE A 24 -12.59 18.55 7.24
CA ILE A 24 -11.94 18.28 5.94
C ILE A 24 -11.01 17.05 5.99
N LEU A 25 -10.62 16.58 7.17
CA LEU A 25 -9.69 15.44 7.32
C LEU A 25 -10.38 14.07 7.40
N GLU A 26 -11.71 14.00 7.48
CA GLU A 26 -12.46 12.74 7.65
C GLU A 26 -12.95 12.10 6.33
N ASN A 27 -12.75 12.78 5.19
CA ASN A 27 -13.32 12.34 3.91
C ASN A 27 -12.42 11.39 3.08
N LYS A 28 -11.21 11.05 3.56
CA LYS A 28 -10.23 10.27 2.78
C LYS A 28 -10.40 8.74 2.91
N MET A 29 -11.02 8.26 3.98
CA MET A 29 -11.26 6.82 4.23
C MET A 29 -12.54 6.29 3.54
N ASN A 30 -13.51 7.17 3.23
CA ASN A 30 -14.82 6.77 2.70
C ASN A 30 -14.92 6.74 1.15
N PHE A 31 -13.94 7.29 0.44
CA PHE A 31 -13.97 7.35 -1.04
C PHE A 31 -13.62 6.00 -1.69
N LEU A 32 -12.64 5.28 -1.13
CA LEU A 32 -12.22 3.96 -1.62
C LEU A 32 -13.33 2.90 -1.44
N ARG A 33 -14.16 3.01 -0.40
CA ARG A 33 -15.28 2.09 -0.14
C ARG A 33 -16.43 2.23 -1.15
N LYS A 34 -16.63 3.42 -1.73
CA LYS A 34 -17.63 3.66 -2.80
C LYS A 34 -17.16 3.19 -4.18
N PHE A 35 -15.86 3.14 -4.43
CA PHE A 35 -15.30 2.71 -5.72
C PHE A 35 -15.02 1.20 -5.82
N PHE A 36 -14.80 0.50 -4.70
CA PHE A 36 -14.56 -0.96 -4.65
C PHE A 36 -15.77 -1.77 -4.14
N GLY A 37 -16.95 -1.15 -4.09
CA GLY A 37 -18.17 -1.74 -3.57
C GLY A 37 -18.93 -2.58 -4.59
N GLY A 38 -18.47 -3.80 -4.85
CA GLY A 38 -19.37 -4.86 -5.31
C GLY A 38 -18.79 -5.80 -6.35
N LYS A 39 -18.26 -6.96 -5.91
CA LYS A 39 -18.55 -8.30 -6.46
C LYS A 39 -18.30 -9.34 -5.36
N LYS A 40 -19.34 -10.08 -4.99
CA LYS A 40 -19.24 -11.30 -4.17
C LYS A 40 -18.30 -12.25 -4.91
N LYS A 41 -17.21 -12.68 -4.27
CA LYS A 41 -16.30 -13.68 -4.84
C LYS A 41 -16.95 -15.04 -4.70
N GLU A 42 -17.46 -15.55 -5.82
CA GLU A 42 -17.67 -16.98 -6.02
C GLU A 42 -16.40 -17.73 -5.62
N LYS A 43 -16.59 -18.84 -4.91
CA LYS A 43 -15.54 -19.75 -4.48
C LYS A 43 -14.81 -20.24 -5.74
N LYS A 44 -13.65 -19.66 -6.02
CA LYS A 44 -12.77 -20.16 -7.08
C LYS A 44 -12.41 -21.60 -6.73
N LYS A 45 -12.74 -22.54 -7.61
CA LYS A 45 -12.26 -23.92 -7.56
C LYS A 45 -10.74 -23.88 -7.28
N PRO A 46 -10.18 -24.80 -6.46
CA PRO A 46 -8.75 -24.86 -6.28
C PRO A 46 -8.12 -25.03 -7.67
N LEU A 47 -7.31 -24.05 -8.08
CA LEU A 47 -6.46 -24.20 -9.24
C LEU A 47 -5.61 -25.45 -9.02
N SER A 48 -5.41 -26.25 -10.07
CA SER A 48 -4.48 -27.35 -10.03
C SER A 48 -3.10 -26.85 -9.54
N GLU A 49 -2.45 -27.60 -8.66
CA GLU A 49 -1.25 -27.18 -7.95
C GLU A 49 -0.08 -26.83 -8.90
N LEU A 50 -0.03 -27.49 -10.06
CA LEU A 50 0.93 -27.17 -11.14
C LEU A 50 0.70 -25.79 -11.76
N ASP A 51 -0.55 -25.34 -11.87
CA ASP A 51 -0.90 -24.01 -12.37
C ASP A 51 -0.53 -22.92 -11.33
N LEU A 52 -0.62 -23.23 -10.03
CA LEU A 52 -0.13 -22.34 -8.98
C LEU A 52 1.39 -22.19 -9.02
N LEU A 53 2.13 -23.29 -9.19
CA LEU A 53 3.59 -23.26 -9.29
C LEU A 53 4.06 -22.46 -10.51
N GLN A 54 3.41 -22.66 -11.66
CA GLN A 54 3.73 -21.90 -12.88
C GLN A 54 3.46 -20.41 -12.70
N LYS A 55 2.39 -20.05 -11.99
CA LYS A 55 2.10 -18.66 -11.63
C LYS A 55 3.15 -18.10 -10.69
N CYS A 56 3.59 -18.84 -9.69
CA CYS A 56 4.64 -18.39 -8.79
C CYS A 56 5.97 -18.12 -9.51
N ARG A 57 6.40 -19.00 -10.43
CA ARG A 57 7.59 -18.76 -11.27
C ARG A 57 7.47 -17.50 -12.12
N SER A 58 6.30 -17.31 -12.73
CA SER A 58 6.01 -16.11 -13.52
C SER A 58 6.04 -14.84 -12.66
N THR A 59 5.51 -14.90 -11.43
CA THR A 59 5.57 -13.76 -10.49
C THR A 59 6.97 -13.47 -10.00
N GLU A 60 7.80 -14.49 -9.79
CA GLU A 60 9.20 -14.31 -9.38
C GLU A 60 10.00 -13.56 -10.45
N GLN A 61 9.90 -14.00 -11.71
CA GLN A 61 10.54 -13.30 -12.84
C GLN A 61 10.07 -11.85 -12.95
N PHE A 62 8.76 -11.62 -12.76
CA PHE A 62 8.20 -10.27 -12.76
C PHE A 62 8.75 -9.40 -11.62
N LEU A 63 8.87 -9.93 -10.40
CA LEU A 63 9.40 -9.22 -9.24
C LEU A 63 10.89 -8.86 -9.42
N ILE A 64 11.68 -9.76 -10.01
CA ILE A 64 13.09 -9.51 -10.35
C ILE A 64 13.19 -8.38 -11.39
N ALA A 65 12.45 -8.46 -12.49
CA ALA A 65 12.43 -7.41 -13.51
C ALA A 65 11.96 -6.06 -12.94
N ARG A 66 10.98 -6.08 -12.01
CA ARG A 66 10.49 -4.88 -11.34
C ARG A 66 11.56 -4.23 -10.45
N ARG A 67 12.32 -5.03 -9.70
CA ARG A 67 13.45 -4.56 -8.89
C ARG A 67 14.49 -3.84 -9.75
N GLU A 68 14.89 -4.41 -10.89
CA GLU A 68 15.85 -3.78 -11.80
C GLU A 68 15.37 -2.43 -12.37
N ILE A 69 14.08 -2.33 -12.70
CA ILE A 69 13.48 -1.07 -13.16
C ILE A 69 13.53 -0.01 -12.05
N LEU A 70 13.23 -0.39 -10.81
CA LEU A 70 13.29 0.52 -9.67
C LEU A 70 14.73 0.98 -9.40
N ASP A 71 15.72 0.09 -9.48
CA ASP A 71 17.14 0.46 -9.34
C ASP A 71 17.58 1.46 -10.42
N LYS A 72 17.14 1.26 -11.67
CA LYS A 72 17.38 2.20 -12.78
C LYS A 72 16.72 3.56 -12.50
N ASN A 73 15.49 3.57 -11.99
CA ASN A 73 14.78 4.81 -11.67
C ASN A 73 15.43 5.56 -10.50
N ILE A 74 15.88 4.86 -9.45
CA ILE A 74 16.61 5.47 -8.34
C ILE A 74 17.89 6.14 -8.83
N LYS A 75 18.65 5.51 -9.72
CA LYS A 75 19.86 6.10 -10.33
C LYS A 75 19.53 7.37 -11.15
N LYS A 76 18.45 7.35 -11.92
CA LYS A 76 17.97 8.53 -12.67
C LYS A 76 17.61 9.68 -11.73
N GLU A 77 16.81 9.41 -10.70
CA GLU A 77 16.42 10.45 -9.73
C GLU A 77 17.64 11.00 -9.00
N LEU A 78 18.60 10.17 -8.61
CA LEU A 78 19.88 10.62 -8.03
C LEU A 78 20.65 11.58 -8.94
N ALA A 79 20.70 11.32 -10.24
CA ALA A 79 21.31 12.23 -11.20
C ALA A 79 20.56 13.58 -11.26
N THR A 80 19.21 13.56 -11.27
CA THR A 80 18.41 14.80 -11.26
C THR A 80 18.58 15.60 -9.98
N ILE A 81 18.70 14.93 -8.83
CA ILE A 81 18.98 15.57 -7.54
C ILE A 81 20.34 16.27 -7.61
N LYS A 82 21.39 15.55 -8.00
CA LYS A 82 22.76 16.11 -8.10
C LYS A 82 22.82 17.34 -9.02
N ALA A 83 22.12 17.32 -10.14
CA ALA A 83 22.07 18.44 -11.08
C ALA A 83 21.30 19.66 -10.53
N ASN A 84 20.24 19.44 -9.75
CA ASN A 84 19.30 20.52 -9.38
C ASN A 84 19.40 20.98 -7.92
N ILE A 85 20.23 20.37 -7.06
CA ILE A 85 20.35 20.75 -5.63
C ILE A 85 20.59 22.25 -5.45
N LYS A 86 21.51 22.85 -6.21
CA LYS A 86 21.89 24.26 -6.07
C LYS A 86 21.03 25.21 -6.90
N ILE A 87 20.50 24.73 -8.02
CA ILE A 87 19.80 25.57 -9.03
C ILE A 87 18.31 25.65 -8.72
N ASN A 88 17.65 24.51 -8.52
CA ASN A 88 16.22 24.44 -8.28
C ASN A 88 15.89 23.45 -7.17
N ARG A 89 15.81 24.00 -5.95
CA ARG A 89 15.50 23.26 -4.73
C ARG A 89 14.19 22.47 -4.84
N GLN A 90 13.16 23.00 -5.50
CA GLN A 90 11.86 22.33 -5.58
C GLN A 90 11.93 21.05 -6.43
N VAL A 91 12.64 21.11 -7.56
CA VAL A 91 12.86 19.94 -8.42
C VAL A 91 13.67 18.87 -7.67
N ALA A 92 14.73 19.28 -6.98
CA ALA A 92 15.53 18.36 -6.16
C ALA A 92 14.71 17.73 -5.01
N LEU A 93 13.86 18.50 -4.33
CA LEU A 93 12.97 17.98 -3.28
C LEU A 93 11.94 17.00 -3.82
N ASN A 94 11.36 17.26 -4.99
CA ASN A 94 10.41 16.36 -5.62
C ASN A 94 11.08 15.06 -6.06
N ALA A 95 12.30 15.14 -6.60
CA ALA A 95 13.11 13.96 -6.94
C ALA A 95 13.48 13.14 -5.69
N LEU A 96 13.82 13.79 -4.56
CA LEU A 96 14.05 13.13 -3.27
C LEU A 96 12.81 12.37 -2.78
N LYS A 97 11.61 12.97 -2.91
CA LYS A 97 10.35 12.29 -2.55
C LYS A 97 10.11 11.06 -3.42
N ARG A 98 10.30 11.17 -4.74
CA ARG A 98 10.16 10.02 -5.66
C ARG A 98 11.14 8.90 -5.33
N LYS A 99 12.40 9.24 -5.07
CA LYS A 99 13.43 8.29 -4.61
C LYS A 99 12.98 7.50 -3.37
N LYS A 100 12.49 8.20 -2.33
CA LYS A 100 11.99 7.56 -1.11
C LYS A 100 10.81 6.61 -1.39
N THR A 101 9.92 6.97 -2.31
CA THR A 101 8.82 6.08 -2.71
C THR A 101 9.32 4.82 -3.40
N TYR A 102 10.35 4.91 -4.26
CA TYR A 102 10.95 3.74 -4.91
C TYR A 102 11.66 2.82 -3.91
N GLU A 103 12.32 3.38 -2.90
CA GLU A 103 12.92 2.59 -1.80
C GLU A 103 11.85 1.83 -1.00
N ASN A 104 10.73 2.47 -0.69
CA ASN A 104 9.60 1.78 -0.04
C ASN A 104 9.01 0.67 -0.93
N GLN A 105 8.95 0.88 -2.25
CA GLN A 105 8.49 -0.14 -3.19
C GLN A 105 9.46 -1.33 -3.28
N LEU A 106 10.77 -1.09 -3.19
CA LEU A 106 11.76 -2.16 -3.11
C LEU A 106 11.55 -3.02 -1.86
N SER A 107 11.37 -2.40 -0.69
CA SER A 107 11.08 -3.14 0.55
C SER A 107 9.83 -4.00 0.44
N GLN A 108 8.76 -3.49 -0.18
CA GLN A 108 7.54 -4.25 -0.41
C GLN A 108 7.75 -5.42 -1.38
N ILE A 109 8.57 -5.23 -2.41
CA ILE A 109 8.92 -6.31 -3.34
C ILE A 109 9.67 -7.43 -2.61
N ASP A 110 10.59 -7.09 -1.70
CA ASP A 110 11.31 -8.08 -0.90
C ASP A 110 10.36 -8.86 0.02
N GLU A 111 9.42 -8.18 0.67
CA GLU A 111 8.37 -8.84 1.47
C GLU A 111 7.52 -9.78 0.62
N ILE A 112 7.08 -9.34 -0.55
CA ILE A 112 6.27 -10.16 -1.46
C ILE A 112 7.06 -11.37 -1.95
N LEU A 113 8.34 -11.18 -2.31
CA LEU A 113 9.21 -12.25 -2.79
C LEU A 113 9.36 -13.35 -1.73
N LEU A 114 9.53 -12.98 -0.45
CA LEU A 114 9.55 -13.94 0.66
C LEU A 114 8.23 -14.72 0.78
N THR A 115 7.08 -14.07 0.57
CA THR A 115 5.78 -14.76 0.61
C THR A 115 5.60 -15.73 -0.55
N VAL A 116 6.01 -15.37 -1.77
CA VAL A 116 5.97 -16.24 -2.95
C VAL A 116 6.87 -17.45 -2.76
N ILE A 117 8.10 -17.26 -2.26
CA ILE A 117 9.01 -18.36 -1.96
C ILE A 117 8.42 -19.29 -0.90
N ARG A 118 7.85 -18.74 0.18
CA ARG A 118 7.22 -19.55 1.23
C ARG A 118 6.08 -20.41 0.67
N GLN A 119 5.22 -19.83 -0.16
CA GLN A 119 4.12 -20.57 -0.80
C GLN A 119 4.63 -21.71 -1.68
N ASN A 120 5.69 -21.47 -2.45
CA ASN A 120 6.33 -22.50 -3.27
C ASN A 120 6.88 -23.66 -2.42
N MET A 121 7.57 -23.34 -1.33
CA MET A 121 8.12 -24.37 -0.44
C MET A 121 7.02 -25.20 0.21
N LEU A 122 5.94 -24.56 0.68
CA LEU A 122 4.80 -25.26 1.28
C LEU A 122 4.10 -26.20 0.30
N ALA A 123 3.92 -25.77 -0.96
CA ALA A 123 3.34 -26.61 -2.01
C ALA A 123 4.21 -27.84 -2.29
N LEU A 124 5.53 -27.67 -2.37
CA LEU A 124 6.47 -28.79 -2.56
C LEU A 124 6.42 -29.76 -1.37
N THR A 125 6.48 -29.26 -0.14
CA THR A 125 6.41 -30.10 1.07
C THR A 125 5.09 -30.88 1.12
N TYR A 126 3.95 -30.23 0.85
CA TYR A 126 2.65 -30.90 0.81
C TYR A 126 2.65 -32.07 -0.18
N VAL A 127 3.06 -31.83 -1.43
CA VAL A 127 3.16 -32.90 -2.45
C VAL A 127 4.03 -34.05 -1.97
N THR A 128 5.23 -33.76 -1.43
CA THR A 128 6.15 -34.80 -0.95
C THR A 128 5.58 -35.62 0.19
N THR A 129 4.87 -34.99 1.15
CA THR A 129 4.24 -35.71 2.26
C THR A 129 3.14 -36.64 1.76
N GLN A 130 2.28 -36.17 0.85
CA GLN A 130 1.19 -36.99 0.31
C GLN A 130 1.73 -38.18 -0.50
N THR A 131 2.86 -38.02 -1.18
CA THR A 131 3.51 -39.13 -1.90
C THR A 131 4.30 -40.08 -0.99
N GLN A 132 4.76 -39.64 0.18
CA GLN A 132 5.54 -40.46 1.11
C GLN A 132 4.64 -41.38 1.97
N PHE A 133 3.38 -41.01 2.13
CA PHE A 133 2.37 -41.83 2.83
C PHE A 133 1.51 -42.67 1.86
N LEU A 134 1.86 -42.70 0.57
CA LEU A 134 1.34 -43.62 -0.46
C LEU A 134 2.38 -44.70 -0.75
#